data_AF-A0A953A614-F1
#
_entry.id   AF-A0A953A614-F1
#
_cell.length_a   1.000
_cell.length_b   1.000
_cell.length_c   1.000
_cell.angle_alpha   90.00
_cell.angle_beta   90.00
_cell.angle_gamma   90.00
#
_symmetry.space_group_name_H-M   'P 1'
#
loop_
_entity.id
_entity.type
_entity.pdbx_description
1 polymer ?
#
loop_
_entity_poly.entity_id
_entity_poly.type
_entity_poly.pdbx_seq_one_letter_code
_entity_poly.pdbx_strand_id
1 'polypeptide(L)'
;MDTHAVSGARPKKYFSRFRKPLAEMPNLVVSQVESFKWLIEKGLKEVFDEFSSIKDFSEKKFTLDFVSFELAEPKMDEQAAKEKKLSFEAPLKV
;
A
#
# COMPACT_ATOMS: atom_id res chain seq x y z
N MET A 1 -5.64 8.26 23.77
CA MET A 1 -6.01 7.95 22.38
C MET A 1 -6.72 9.16 21.84
N ASP A 2 -5.96 9.97 21.12
CA ASP A 2 -6.16 11.41 20.99
C ASP A 2 -7.30 11.77 20.03
N THR A 3 -8.27 12.50 20.57
CA THR A 3 -9.43 13.01 19.83
C THR A 3 -9.00 14.27 19.06
N HIS A 4 -8.67 14.13 17.78
CA HIS A 4 -8.57 15.27 16.88
C HIS A 4 -9.95 15.88 16.66
N ALA A 5 -10.28 16.93 17.41
CA ALA A 5 -11.51 17.69 17.26
C ALA A 5 -11.45 18.50 15.95
N VAL A 6 -12.27 18.13 14.97
CA VAL A 6 -12.43 18.85 13.70
C VAL A 6 -13.13 20.18 13.96
N SER A 7 -12.42 21.30 13.82
CA SER A 7 -13.00 22.63 13.98
C SER A 7 -14.02 22.90 12.87
N GLY A 8 -15.28 23.09 13.23
CA GLY A 8 -16.41 23.30 12.30
C GLY A 8 -17.46 22.19 12.28
N ALA A 9 -17.29 21.11 13.04
CA ALA A 9 -18.29 20.06 13.13
C ALA A 9 -19.56 20.55 13.86
N ARG A 10 -20.66 20.71 13.13
CA ARG A 10 -21.98 21.02 13.71
C ARG A 10 -22.41 19.90 14.67
N PRO A 11 -23.05 20.22 15.81
CA PRO A 11 -23.46 19.20 16.78
C PRO A 11 -24.46 18.24 16.14
N LYS A 12 -24.17 16.94 16.26
CA LYS A 12 -24.99 15.87 15.70
C LYS A 12 -26.32 15.79 16.47
N LYS A 13 -27.45 16.05 15.80
CA LYS A 13 -28.79 15.90 16.39
C LYS A 13 -29.28 14.48 16.21
N TYR A 14 -29.80 13.90 17.29
CA TYR A 14 -30.39 12.56 17.29
C TYR A 14 -31.90 12.68 17.53
N PHE A 15 -32.69 11.89 16.81
CA PHE A 15 -34.16 11.85 16.96
C PHE A 15 -34.56 10.70 17.89
N SER A 16 -35.76 10.78 18.49
CA SER A 16 -36.23 9.90 19.58
C SER A 16 -36.15 8.39 19.32
N ARG A 17 -36.15 7.96 18.05
CA ARG A 17 -36.06 6.53 17.66
C ARG A 17 -34.64 6.08 17.29
N PHE A 18 -33.63 6.95 17.40
CA PHE A 18 -32.26 6.63 17.04
C PHE A 18 -31.67 5.62 18.04
N ARG A 19 -31.17 4.49 17.51
CA ARG A 19 -30.33 3.55 18.26
C ARG A 19 -28.90 3.67 17.75
N LYS A 20 -27.94 3.76 18.66
CA LYS A 20 -26.53 3.72 18.30
C LYS A 20 -26.22 2.38 17.60
N PRO A 21 -25.40 2.38 16.53
CA PRO A 21 -24.88 1.15 15.95
C PRO A 21 -24.19 0.29 17.03
N LEU A 22 -24.36 -1.03 16.93
CA LEU A 22 -23.71 -1.99 17.84
C LEU A 22 -22.20 -2.11 17.60
N ALA A 23 -21.75 -1.76 16.39
CA ALA A 23 -20.35 -1.68 16.01
C ALA A 23 -20.02 -0.25 15.57
N GLU A 24 -18.81 0.18 15.86
CA GLU A 24 -18.30 1.46 15.39
C GLU A 24 -18.13 1.45 13.86
N MET A 25 -18.20 2.62 13.23
CA MET A 25 -17.92 2.74 11.81
C MET A 25 -16.43 2.39 11.59
N PRO A 26 -16.12 1.33 10.84
CA PRO A 26 -14.73 1.00 10.55
C PRO A 26 -14.14 2.07 9.63
N ASN A 27 -12.81 2.21 9.65
CA ASN A 27 -12.13 2.98 8.63
C ASN A 27 -12.27 2.25 7.27
N LEU A 28 -13.01 2.88 6.36
CA LEU A 28 -13.39 2.29 5.07
C LEU A 28 -12.22 2.11 4.10
N VAL A 29 -11.06 2.72 4.38
CA VAL A 29 -9.86 2.66 3.53
C VAL A 29 -8.87 1.60 4.03
N VAL A 30 -9.14 0.97 5.19
CA VAL A 30 -8.21 0.00 5.81
C VAL A 30 -7.87 -1.14 4.85
N SER A 31 -8.87 -1.71 4.17
CA SER A 31 -8.63 -2.81 3.24
C SER A 31 -7.69 -2.42 2.10
N GLN A 32 -7.76 -1.18 1.61
CA GLN A 32 -6.88 -0.68 0.56
C GLN A 32 -5.45 -0.53 1.04
N VAL A 33 -5.26 0.05 2.23
CA VAL A 33 -3.94 0.24 2.85
C VAL A 33 -3.30 -1.11 3.18
N GLU A 34 -4.07 -2.02 3.79
CA GLU A 34 -3.58 -3.35 4.16
C GLU A 34 -3.26 -4.21 2.93
N SER A 35 -4.09 -4.15 1.88
CA SER A 35 -3.83 -4.87 0.64
C SER A 35 -2.55 -4.39 -0.04
N PHE A 36 -2.31 -3.08 -0.08
CA PHE A 36 -1.09 -2.54 -0.68
C PHE A 36 0.15 -2.88 0.16
N LYS A 37 0.04 -2.77 1.49
CA LYS A 37 1.12 -3.18 2.40
C LYS A 37 1.50 -4.66 2.21
N TRP A 38 0.51 -5.53 2.13
CA TRP A 38 0.73 -6.96 1.87
C TRP A 38 1.43 -7.21 0.53
N LEU A 39 1.03 -6.50 -0.53
CA LEU A 39 1.64 -6.62 -1.85
C LEU A 39 3.14 -6.31 -1.81
N ILE A 40 3.53 -5.21 -1.15
CA ILE A 40 4.94 -4.80 -1.05
C ILE A 40 5.75 -5.74 -0.16
N GLU A 41 5.20 -6.18 0.98
CA GLU A 41 5.94 -7.01 1.94
C GLU A 41 6.02 -8.49 1.55
N LYS A 42 5.00 -9.03 0.89
CA LYS A 42 4.88 -10.48 0.62
C LYS A 42 4.59 -10.79 -0.84
N GLY A 43 3.61 -10.12 -1.44
CA GLY A 43 3.15 -10.44 -2.79
C GLY A 43 4.26 -10.35 -3.85
N LEU A 44 5.08 -9.28 -3.81
CA LEU A 44 6.22 -9.14 -4.72
C LEU A 44 7.26 -10.25 -4.53
N LYS A 45 7.52 -10.66 -3.28
CA LYS A 45 8.46 -11.74 -2.99
C LYS A 45 7.99 -13.06 -3.57
N GLU A 46 6.73 -13.40 -3.33
CA GLU A 46 6.12 -14.63 -3.84
C GLU A 46 6.21 -14.70 -5.38
N VAL A 47 5.96 -13.57 -6.07
CA VAL A 47 6.09 -13.47 -7.52
C VAL A 47 7.54 -13.67 -7.97
N PHE A 48 8.51 -12.98 -7.36
CA PHE A 48 9.92 -13.16 -7.73
C PHE A 48 10.43 -14.57 -7.48
N ASP A 49 10.01 -15.21 -6.38
CA ASP A 49 10.34 -16.60 -6.07
C ASP A 49 9.73 -17.56 -7.10
N GLU A 50 8.50 -17.32 -7.58
CA GLU A 50 7.85 -18.13 -8.62
C GLU A 50 8.56 -18.04 -9.98
N PHE A 51 9.00 -16.84 -10.37
CA PHE A 51 9.72 -16.60 -11.62
C PHE A 51 11.24 -16.75 -11.51
N SER A 52 11.75 -17.14 -10.34
CA SER A 52 13.18 -17.38 -10.11
C SER A 52 13.66 -18.62 -10.89
N SER A 53 14.97 -18.70 -11.16
CA SER A 53 15.60 -19.71 -12.03
C SER A 53 15.17 -19.65 -13.50
N ILE A 54 15.48 -18.51 -14.13
CA ILE A 54 15.44 -18.41 -15.59
C ILE A 54 16.64 -19.17 -16.15
N LYS A 55 16.38 -20.31 -16.80
CA LYS A 55 17.42 -21.18 -17.37
C LYS A 55 17.64 -20.89 -18.85
N ASP A 56 18.88 -21.12 -19.30
CA ASP A 56 19.21 -21.08 -20.73
C ASP A 56 18.54 -22.23 -21.50
N PHE A 57 18.46 -22.10 -22.83
CA PHE A 57 17.86 -23.13 -23.70
C PHE A 57 18.47 -24.53 -23.51
N SER A 58 19.76 -24.61 -23.13
CA SER A 58 20.43 -25.89 -22.88
C SER A 58 20.36 -26.38 -21.44
N GLU A 59 19.77 -25.58 -20.54
CA GLU A 59 19.68 -25.78 -19.07
C GLU A 59 21.01 -26.13 -18.39
N LYS A 60 22.15 -25.74 -18.97
CA LYS A 60 23.47 -26.26 -18.57
C LYS A 60 24.52 -25.19 -18.30
N LYS A 61 24.35 -23.97 -18.83
CA LYS A 61 25.42 -22.95 -18.77
C LYS A 61 25.07 -21.75 -17.93
N PHE A 62 23.82 -21.31 -17.97
CA PHE A 62 23.42 -20.08 -17.30
C PHE A 62 22.09 -20.24 -16.59
N THR A 63 22.04 -19.72 -15.37
CA THR A 63 20.84 -19.60 -14.55
C THR A 63 20.84 -18.19 -13.98
N LEU A 64 19.71 -17.50 -14.10
CA LEU A 64 19.48 -16.19 -13.49
C LEU A 64 18.50 -16.37 -12.34
N ASP A 65 18.93 -15.98 -11.15
CA ASP A 65 18.14 -16.02 -9.93
C ASP A 65 18.00 -14.61 -9.35
N PHE A 66 16.76 -14.22 -9.03
CA PHE A 66 16.48 -13.01 -8.29
C PHE A 66 16.55 -13.33 -6.79
N VAL A 67 17.52 -12.74 -6.08
CA VAL A 67 17.82 -13.10 -4.68
C VAL A 67 17.04 -12.23 -3.68
N SER A 68 16.84 -10.95 -4.01
CA SER A 68 16.18 -10.00 -3.12
C SER A 68 15.72 -8.79 -3.93
N PHE A 69 14.65 -8.14 -3.48
CA PHE A 69 14.24 -6.84 -3.99
C PHE A 69 14.12 -5.83 -2.85
N GLU A 70 14.27 -4.55 -3.17
CA GLU A 70 14.10 -3.44 -2.26
C GLU A 70 13.31 -2.32 -2.95
N LEU A 71 12.28 -1.82 -2.29
CA LEU A 71 11.58 -0.62 -2.72
C LEU A 71 12.30 0.60 -2.12
N ALA A 72 12.95 1.37 -2.97
CA ALA A 72 13.65 2.58 -2.56
C ALA A 72 12.67 3.71 -2.23
N GLU A 73 13.16 4.76 -1.58
CA GLU A 73 12.31 5.91 -1.23
C GLU A 73 11.74 6.60 -2.49
N PRO A 74 10.52 7.15 -2.41
CA PRO A 74 9.94 7.96 -3.47
C PRO A 74 10.85 9.12 -3.86
N LYS A 75 10.94 9.43 -5.15
CA LYS A 75 11.81 10.49 -5.67
C LYS A 75 11.43 11.89 -5.17
N MET A 76 10.18 12.08 -4.77
CA MET A 76 9.64 13.34 -4.29
C MET A 76 8.43 13.08 -3.40
N ASP A 77 8.05 14.09 -2.63
CA ASP A 77 6.85 14.07 -1.80
C ASP A 77 5.54 14.10 -2.61
N GLU A 78 4.46 13.63 -2.01
CA GLU A 78 3.13 13.57 -2.62
C GLU A 78 2.61 14.96 -3.06
N GLN A 79 2.89 16.01 -2.28
CA GLN A 79 2.43 17.36 -2.59
C GLN A 79 3.19 17.91 -3.81
N ALA A 80 4.50 17.73 -3.82
CA ALA A 80 5.36 18.15 -4.92
C ALA A 80 5.02 17.42 -6.23
N ALA A 81 4.74 16.11 -6.16
CA ALA A 81 4.30 15.32 -7.32
C ALA A 81 2.98 15.87 -7.89
N LYS A 82 2.01 16.18 -7.01
CA LYS A 82 0.71 16.73 -7.41
C LYS A 82 0.82 18.12 -8.03
N GLU A 83 1.62 19.02 -7.45
CA GLU A 83 1.83 20.38 -7.96
C GLU A 83 2.49 20.37 -9.34
N LYS A 84 3.49 19.50 -9.52
CA LYS A 84 4.22 19.37 -10.79
C LYS A 84 3.52 18.48 -11.82
N LYS A 85 2.35 17.92 -11.48
CA LYS A 85 1.59 16.96 -12.31
C LYS A 85 2.43 15.74 -12.72
N LEU A 86 3.25 15.26 -11.80
CA LEU A 86 4.09 14.08 -11.96
C LEU A 86 3.50 12.88 -11.21
N SER A 87 3.95 11.68 -11.56
CA SER A 87 3.60 10.46 -10.84
C SER A 87 4.35 10.37 -9.51
N PHE A 88 3.64 9.99 -8.44
CA PHE A 88 4.26 9.61 -7.17
C PHE A 88 4.70 8.14 -7.25
N GLU A 89 6.00 7.91 -7.38
CA GLU A 89 6.58 6.59 -7.63
C GLU A 89 7.88 6.39 -6.84
N ALA A 90 8.12 5.11 -6.53
CA ALA A 90 9.31 4.63 -5.85
C ALA A 90 10.02 3.61 -6.76
N PRO A 91 11.36 3.68 -6.92
CA PRO A 91 12.09 2.69 -7.72
C PRO A 91 12.14 1.33 -7.01
N LEU A 92 11.83 0.27 -7.75
CA LEU A 92 12.04 -1.12 -7.31
C LEU A 92 13.42 -1.59 -7.78
N LYS A 93 14.26 -2.03 -6.84
CA LYS A 93 15.57 -2.64 -7.11
C LYS A 93 15.45 -4.14 -6.89
N VAL A 94 16.02 -4.94 -7.80
CA VAL A 94 16.01 -6.42 -7.78
C VAL A 94 17.42 -6.91 -8.11
#